data_AF-A0A3G3GRD1-F1
#
_entry.id   AF-A0A3G3GRD1-F1
#
_cell.length_a   1.000
_cell.length_b   1.000
_cell.length_c   1.000
_cell.angle_alpha   90.00
_cell.angle_beta   90.00
_cell.angle_gamma   90.00
#
_symmetry.space_group_name_H-M   'P 1'
#
loop_
_entity.id
_entity.type
_entity.pdbx_description
1 polymer ?
#
loop_
_entity_poly.entity_id
_entity_poly.type
_entity_poly.pdbx_seq_one_letter_code
_entity_poly.pdbx_strand_id
1 'polypeptide(L)'
;MRFLTLLTILTLLISNALHAQSTPPKDSTGHKVQADKLFLAGKYQQAKELYEKAKQVPGNENDDYLIMQLENCDKCLGYWRSIQELSKDAEATKVTMAVYEKILDINPKDSTVQATLMTNYWTLAKQRYQQLDFQRAGELFRKVSGYPQSPYTAEARVLADSSDIYAKSLTEGFIAPDVEVPATYASGLKGISNVIANNMKYPDKAAKEKISGKVWLGFIINEKGKVIPESVRVIKGIGGGCDEEAMRLIKLMNNWTPAIKWGKPVRFQNTFGITFSLGKE
;
A
#
# COMPACT_ATOMS: atom_id res chain seq x y z
N MET A 1 33.34 2.89 5.45
CA MET A 1 33.51 3.28 6.87
C MET A 1 32.34 4.09 7.46
N ARG A 2 31.14 4.11 6.84
CA ARG A 2 29.93 4.78 7.39
C ARG A 2 28.72 3.84 7.62
N PHE A 3 28.82 2.57 7.26
CA PHE A 3 27.79 1.56 7.51
C PHE A 3 27.97 0.82 8.86
N LEU A 4 29.14 0.92 9.49
CA LEU A 4 29.41 0.23 10.77
C LEU A 4 28.93 1.02 12.01
N THR A 5 28.61 2.30 11.89
CA THR A 5 28.17 3.14 13.01
C THR A 5 26.66 3.09 13.28
N LEU A 6 25.86 2.50 12.38
CA LEU A 6 24.41 2.34 12.55
C LEU A 6 24.03 0.99 13.20
N LEU A 7 24.93 0.00 13.18
CA LEU A 7 24.64 -1.36 13.67
C LEU A 7 24.85 -1.51 15.20
N THR A 8 25.58 -0.59 15.83
CA THR A 8 25.86 -0.61 17.28
C THR A 8 24.73 -0.03 18.15
N ILE A 9 23.72 0.61 17.55
CA ILE A 9 22.56 1.15 18.29
C ILE A 9 21.45 0.08 18.46
N LEU A 10 21.50 -1.04 17.71
CA LEU A 10 20.39 -2.00 17.64
C LEU A 10 20.54 -3.25 18.54
N THR A 11 21.64 -3.43 19.27
CA THR A 11 21.90 -4.68 20.02
C THR A 11 21.88 -4.56 21.55
N LEU A 12 21.36 -3.48 22.11
CA LEU A 12 21.11 -3.38 23.55
C LEU A 12 19.61 -3.18 23.81
N LEU A 13 19.02 -4.19 24.48
CA LEU A 13 17.69 -4.29 25.10
C LEU A 13 16.77 -5.33 24.46
N ILE A 14 17.16 -6.61 24.60
CA ILE A 14 16.21 -7.68 24.86
C ILE A 14 16.31 -8.00 26.35
N SER A 15 15.31 -7.60 27.13
CA SER A 15 14.86 -8.38 28.27
C SER A 15 13.43 -8.00 28.63
N ASN A 16 12.65 -9.05 28.89
CA ASN A 16 11.21 -9.06 29.17
C ASN A 16 10.78 -8.07 30.26
N ALA A 17 9.56 -7.55 30.14
CA ALA A 17 8.63 -7.50 31.27
C ALA A 17 7.18 -7.46 30.79
N LEU A 18 6.39 -8.38 31.35
CA LEU A 18 4.96 -8.55 31.14
C LEU A 18 4.17 -7.28 31.45
N HIS A 19 2.98 -7.21 30.83
CA HIS A 19 1.88 -6.37 31.24
C HIS A 19 1.64 -6.46 32.76
N ALA A 20 1.88 -5.37 33.47
CA ALA A 20 1.27 -5.12 34.77
C ALA A 20 0.54 -3.78 34.69
N GLN A 21 -0.78 -3.85 34.47
CA GLN A 21 -1.67 -2.75 34.79
C GLN A 21 -1.70 -2.63 36.33
N SER A 22 -0.87 -1.76 36.89
CA SER A 22 -1.02 -1.33 38.28
C SER A 22 -1.92 -0.10 38.34
N THR A 23 -3.02 -0.21 39.07
CA THR A 23 -3.92 0.91 39.38
C THR A 23 -3.19 1.94 40.26
N PRO A 24 -3.34 3.26 40.01
CA PRO A 24 -2.60 4.27 40.76
C PRO A 24 -3.05 4.33 42.24
N PRO A 25 -2.12 4.45 43.20
CA PRO A 25 -2.44 4.49 44.63
C PRO A 25 -3.07 5.82 45.08
N LYS A 26 -3.98 5.73 46.04
CA LYS A 26 -4.64 6.84 46.75
C LYS A 26 -3.67 7.51 47.74
N ASP A 27 -2.82 8.39 47.24
CA ASP A 27 -2.44 9.67 47.88
C ASP A 27 -1.63 10.48 46.86
N SER A 28 -2.29 11.41 46.18
CA SER A 28 -1.66 12.21 45.14
C SER A 28 -1.07 13.47 45.74
N THR A 29 0.22 13.48 45.98
CA THR A 29 0.95 14.74 45.89
C THR A 29 0.60 15.36 44.53
N GLY A 30 0.24 16.63 44.48
CA GLY A 30 -0.17 17.29 43.23
C GLY A 30 0.87 17.12 42.11
N HIS A 31 2.13 16.89 42.49
CA HIS A 31 3.24 16.56 41.60
C HIS A 31 3.05 15.25 40.82
N LYS A 32 2.61 14.13 41.43
CA LYS A 32 2.45 12.83 40.74
C LYS A 32 1.39 12.90 39.64
N VAL A 33 0.20 13.39 39.98
CA VAL A 33 -0.91 13.54 39.01
C VAL A 33 -0.56 14.51 37.90
N GLN A 34 0.17 15.59 38.22
CA GLN A 34 0.61 16.53 37.20
C GLN A 34 1.71 15.93 36.31
N ALA A 35 2.63 15.13 36.87
CA ALA A 35 3.66 14.41 36.14
C ALA A 35 3.03 13.41 35.16
N ASP A 36 2.05 12.62 35.59
CA ASP A 36 1.35 11.64 34.73
C ASP A 36 0.71 12.32 33.51
N LYS A 37 0.05 13.47 33.72
CA LYS A 37 -0.54 14.27 32.62
C LYS A 37 0.51 14.75 31.63
N LEU A 38 1.65 15.22 32.14
CA LEU A 38 2.75 15.69 31.29
C LEU A 38 3.42 14.53 30.55
N PHE A 39 3.57 13.38 31.20
CA PHE A 39 4.10 12.17 30.59
C PHE A 39 3.22 11.72 29.43
N LEU A 40 1.91 11.58 29.65
CA LEU A 40 0.95 11.24 28.59
C LEU A 40 0.98 12.23 27.43
N ALA A 41 1.22 13.52 27.71
CA ALA A 41 1.36 14.56 26.70
C ALA A 41 2.74 14.60 26.01
N GLY A 42 3.64 13.64 26.28
CA GLY A 42 4.98 13.56 25.71
C GLY A 42 5.99 14.57 26.27
N LYS A 43 5.63 15.30 27.34
CA LYS A 43 6.48 16.31 27.99
C LYS A 43 7.41 15.67 29.02
N TYR A 44 8.21 14.71 28.56
CA TYR A 44 9.00 13.81 29.41
C TYR A 44 9.95 14.54 30.38
N GLN A 45 10.59 15.64 29.97
CA GLN A 45 11.48 16.41 30.85
C GLN A 45 10.72 17.03 32.03
N GLN A 46 9.58 17.67 31.75
CA GLN A 46 8.74 18.29 32.79
C GLN A 46 8.09 17.25 33.70
N ALA A 47 7.69 16.10 33.12
CA ALA A 47 7.19 14.97 33.88
C ALA A 47 8.26 14.43 34.83
N LYS A 48 9.48 14.22 34.33
CA LYS A 48 10.64 13.75 35.13
C LYS A 48 10.88 14.65 36.33
N GLU A 49 10.94 15.97 36.13
CA GLU A 49 11.17 16.94 37.21
C GLU A 49 10.10 16.86 38.32
N LEU A 50 8.85 16.60 37.96
CA LEU A 50 7.77 16.45 38.93
C LEU A 50 7.76 15.07 39.61
N TYR A 51 8.12 14.00 38.89
CA TYR A 51 8.32 12.69 39.51
C TYR A 51 9.47 12.71 40.53
N GLU A 52 10.58 13.40 40.24
CA GLU A 52 11.67 13.58 41.21
C GLU A 52 11.20 14.33 42.46
N LYS A 53 10.43 15.41 42.29
CA LYS A 53 9.81 16.13 43.42
C LYS A 53 8.84 15.25 44.22
N ALA A 54 8.09 14.37 43.55
CA ALA A 54 7.19 13.44 44.21
C ALA A 54 7.94 12.36 45.01
N LYS A 55 9.11 11.93 44.52
CA LYS A 55 9.97 10.93 45.16
C LYS A 55 10.67 11.47 46.43
N GLN A 56 10.92 12.79 46.48
CA GLN A 56 11.50 13.46 47.65
C GLN A 56 10.52 13.65 48.83
N VAL A 57 9.24 13.33 48.64
CA VAL A 57 8.23 13.41 49.70
C VAL A 57 8.46 12.24 50.68
N PRO A 58 8.56 12.49 52.00
CA PRO A 58 8.82 11.44 52.98
C PRO A 58 7.83 10.27 52.86
N GLY A 59 8.36 9.05 52.76
CA GLY A 59 7.59 7.82 52.55
C GLY A 59 7.49 7.34 51.10
N ASN A 60 7.93 8.14 50.12
CA ASN A 60 7.93 7.79 48.70
C ASN A 60 9.31 7.36 48.15
N GLU A 61 10.33 7.27 48.99
CA GLU A 61 11.73 7.09 48.56
C GLU A 61 11.93 5.81 47.73
N ASN A 62 11.14 4.78 48.04
CA ASN A 62 11.14 3.46 47.39
C ASN A 62 9.82 3.17 46.64
N ASP A 63 9.07 4.20 46.20
CA ASP A 63 7.87 3.99 45.37
C ASP A 63 8.29 3.44 43.98
N ASP A 64 8.06 2.14 43.76
CA ASP A 64 8.37 1.43 42.52
C ASP A 64 7.78 2.10 41.28
N TYR A 65 6.58 2.69 41.39
CA TYR A 65 5.95 3.38 40.29
C TYR A 65 6.74 4.64 39.91
N LEU A 66 7.18 5.44 40.90
CA LEU A 66 8.00 6.63 40.63
C LEU A 66 9.35 6.27 40.03
N ILE A 67 9.99 5.20 40.52
CA ILE A 67 11.26 4.70 39.98
C ILE A 67 11.09 4.30 38.51
N MET A 68 10.06 3.50 38.20
CA MET A 68 9.75 3.08 36.84
C MET A 68 9.42 4.27 35.92
N GLN A 69 8.63 5.24 36.39
CA GLN A 69 8.26 6.41 35.57
C GLN A 69 9.46 7.33 35.27
N LEU A 70 10.37 7.50 36.23
CA LEU A 70 11.63 8.22 36.00
C LEU A 70 12.49 7.52 34.95
N GLU A 71 12.63 6.18 35.02
CA GLU A 71 13.34 5.39 34.03
C GLU A 71 12.69 5.51 32.63
N ASN A 72 11.36 5.45 32.56
CA ASN A 72 10.61 5.63 31.32
C ASN A 72 10.84 7.03 30.72
N CYS A 73 10.83 8.08 31.55
CA CYS A 73 11.16 9.43 31.10
C CYS A 73 12.57 9.49 30.51
N ASP A 74 13.55 8.87 31.16
CA ASP A 74 14.93 8.84 30.67
C ASP A 74 15.09 8.09 29.36
N LYS A 75 14.43 6.95 29.20
CA LYS A 75 14.39 6.21 27.93
C LYS A 75 13.78 7.06 26.82
N CYS A 76 12.61 7.66 27.05
CA CYS A 76 11.95 8.52 26.06
C CYS A 76 12.81 9.73 25.69
N LEU A 77 13.43 10.40 26.67
CA LEU A 77 14.36 11.51 26.42
C LEU A 77 15.60 11.05 25.64
N GLY A 78 16.12 9.85 25.93
CA GLY A 78 17.19 9.22 25.17
C GLY A 78 16.83 9.02 23.70
N TYR A 79 15.65 8.45 23.44
CA TYR A 79 15.13 8.27 22.07
C TYR A 79 14.92 9.61 21.35
N TRP A 80 14.42 10.64 22.02
CA TRP A 80 14.30 11.98 21.44
C TRP A 80 15.65 12.57 21.05
N ARG A 81 16.70 12.38 21.86
CA ARG A 81 18.07 12.79 21.47
C ARG A 81 18.56 12.02 20.25
N SER A 82 18.31 10.70 20.19
CA SER A 82 18.65 9.89 19.01
C SER A 82 17.93 10.38 17.75
N ILE A 83 16.63 10.71 17.85
CA ILE A 83 15.85 11.29 16.75
C ILE A 83 16.45 12.62 16.28
N GLN A 84 16.83 13.51 17.20
CA GLN A 84 17.44 14.79 16.86
C GLN A 84 18.76 14.61 16.09
N GLU A 85 19.60 13.66 16.50
CA GLU A 85 20.84 13.35 15.79
C GLU A 85 20.58 12.73 14.41
N LEU A 86 19.65 11.75 14.33
CA LEU A 86 19.29 11.11 13.05
C LEU A 86 18.65 12.09 12.07
N SER A 87 17.88 13.07 12.55
CA SER A 87 17.20 14.06 11.70
C SER A 87 18.15 14.96 10.88
N LYS A 88 19.45 14.97 11.22
CA LYS A 88 20.50 15.65 10.45
C LYS A 88 20.85 14.93 9.15
N ASP A 89 20.45 13.66 9.01
CA ASP A 89 20.62 12.86 7.80
C ASP A 89 19.25 12.60 7.14
N ALA A 90 19.06 13.16 5.94
CA ALA A 90 17.81 13.03 5.20
C ALA A 90 17.44 11.56 4.89
N GLU A 91 18.43 10.68 4.77
CA GLU A 91 18.23 9.25 4.49
C GLU A 91 17.84 8.43 5.74
N ALA A 92 17.99 9.00 6.94
CA ALA A 92 17.70 8.32 8.21
C ALA A 92 16.21 8.30 8.57
N THR A 93 15.32 8.78 7.70
CA THR A 93 13.86 8.87 7.96
C THR A 93 13.27 7.54 8.44
N LYS A 94 13.62 6.40 7.82
CA LYS A 94 13.12 5.07 8.23
C LYS A 94 13.61 4.66 9.62
N VAL A 95 14.87 4.93 9.93
CA VAL A 95 15.47 4.63 11.25
C VAL A 95 14.83 5.50 12.32
N THR A 96 14.60 6.78 12.01
CA THR A 96 13.92 7.74 12.89
C THR A 96 12.50 7.27 13.22
N MET A 97 11.75 6.75 12.25
CA MET A 97 10.42 6.17 12.49
C MET A 97 10.46 4.97 13.44
N ALA A 98 11.45 4.08 13.31
CA ALA A 98 11.60 2.96 14.24
C ALA A 98 11.91 3.44 15.68
N VAL A 99 12.65 4.54 15.83
CA VAL A 99 12.91 5.14 17.16
C VAL A 99 11.65 5.78 17.75
N TYR A 100 10.80 6.42 16.93
CA TYR A 100 9.49 6.88 17.39
C TYR A 100 8.59 5.73 17.86
N GLU A 101 8.60 4.58 17.18
CA GLU A 101 7.87 3.37 17.61
C GLU A 101 8.33 2.94 19.03
N LYS A 102 9.62 3.05 19.36
CA LYS A 102 10.14 2.78 20.71
C LYS A 102 9.63 3.73 21.79
N ILE A 103 9.33 4.98 21.45
CA ILE A 103 8.67 5.88 22.39
C ILE A 103 7.23 5.42 22.63
N LEU A 104 6.52 4.98 21.59
CA LEU A 104 5.14 4.47 21.74
C LEU A 104 5.07 3.12 22.46
N ASP A 105 6.10 2.28 22.40
CA ASP A 105 6.20 1.06 23.23
C ASP A 105 6.13 1.40 24.74
N ILE A 106 6.65 2.58 25.14
CA ILE A 106 6.66 3.07 26.53
C ILE A 106 5.42 3.92 26.83
N ASN A 107 5.06 4.84 25.93
CA ASN A 107 3.91 5.71 26.05
C ASN A 107 3.02 5.63 24.80
N PRO A 108 2.12 4.63 24.72
CA PRO A 108 1.26 4.45 23.56
C PRO A 108 0.31 5.63 23.29
N LYS A 109 0.13 6.54 24.26
CA LYS A 109 -0.80 7.68 24.19
C LYS A 109 -0.11 9.01 23.85
N ASP A 110 1.19 9.01 23.56
CA ASP A 110 1.90 10.22 23.14
C ASP A 110 1.33 10.73 21.81
N SER A 111 0.43 11.71 21.89
CA SER A 111 -0.29 12.23 20.73
C SER A 111 0.65 12.91 19.72
N THR A 112 1.77 13.46 20.19
CA THR A 112 2.76 14.11 19.34
C THR A 112 3.46 13.07 18.48
N VAL A 113 3.97 12.02 19.11
CA VAL A 113 4.65 10.93 18.40
C VAL A 113 3.69 10.18 17.48
N GLN A 114 2.45 9.90 17.92
CA GLN A 114 1.43 9.28 17.07
C GLN A 114 1.15 10.12 15.81
N ALA A 115 0.96 11.44 15.95
CA ALA A 115 0.68 12.32 14.82
C ALA A 115 1.86 12.38 13.83
N THR A 116 3.09 12.46 14.36
CA THR A 116 4.31 12.46 13.54
C THR A 116 4.48 11.14 12.79
N LEU A 117 4.36 9.99 13.48
CA LEU A 117 4.47 8.68 12.85
C LEU A 117 3.42 8.46 11.77
N MET A 118 2.17 8.79 12.07
CA MET A 118 1.07 8.70 11.11
C MET A 118 1.36 9.51 9.84
N THR A 119 1.84 10.76 9.98
CA THR A 119 2.20 11.62 8.84
C THR A 119 3.35 11.03 8.03
N ASN A 120 4.36 10.49 8.71
CA ASN A 120 5.51 9.86 8.07
C ASN A 120 5.12 8.57 7.33
N TYR A 121 4.33 7.69 7.95
CA TYR A 121 3.81 6.49 7.28
C TYR A 121 2.97 6.85 6.07
N TRP A 122 2.08 7.85 6.19
CA TRP A 122 1.25 8.30 5.07
C TRP A 122 2.09 8.78 3.89
N THR A 123 3.04 9.67 4.16
CA THR A 123 3.93 10.24 3.14
C THR A 123 4.74 9.15 2.45
N LEU A 124 5.36 8.26 3.25
CA LEU A 124 6.15 7.17 2.71
C LEU A 124 5.27 6.14 1.97
N ALA A 125 4.06 5.86 2.45
CA ALA A 125 3.13 4.96 1.79
C ALA A 125 2.75 5.49 0.40
N LYS A 126 2.37 6.77 0.28
CA LYS A 126 2.05 7.40 -1.01
C LYS A 126 3.26 7.42 -1.93
N GLN A 127 4.46 7.70 -1.42
CA GLN A 127 5.69 7.62 -2.21
C GLN A 127 5.94 6.20 -2.74
N ARG A 128 5.82 5.16 -1.89
CA ARG A 128 5.99 3.76 -2.29
C ARG A 128 4.94 3.33 -3.31
N TYR A 129 3.70 3.78 -3.11
CA TYR A 129 2.60 3.54 -4.01
C TYR A 129 2.85 4.15 -5.39
N GLN A 130 3.35 5.38 -5.47
CA GLN A 130 3.77 6.02 -6.73
C GLN A 130 4.97 5.32 -7.40
N GLN A 131 5.88 4.76 -6.60
CA GLN A 131 6.99 3.92 -7.09
C GLN A 131 6.53 2.51 -7.48
N LEU A 132 5.27 2.18 -7.21
CA LEU A 132 4.61 0.91 -7.50
C LEU A 132 5.22 -0.25 -6.70
N ASP A 133 5.75 0.10 -5.54
CA ASP A 133 6.18 -0.80 -4.48
C ASP A 133 4.96 -1.09 -3.58
N PHE A 134 3.94 -1.73 -4.16
CA PHE A 134 2.62 -1.88 -3.53
C PHE A 134 2.64 -2.72 -2.27
N GLN A 135 3.54 -3.70 -2.19
CA GLN A 135 3.70 -4.50 -0.98
C GLN A 135 4.07 -3.59 0.21
N ARG A 136 5.12 -2.78 0.07
CA ARG A 136 5.54 -1.86 1.13
C ARG A 136 4.53 -0.72 1.34
N ALA A 137 3.91 -0.25 0.26
CA ALA A 137 2.85 0.76 0.37
C ALA A 137 1.67 0.26 1.21
N GLY A 138 1.17 -0.95 0.95
CA GLY A 138 0.08 -1.56 1.69
C GLY A 138 0.40 -1.76 3.18
N GLU A 139 1.61 -2.24 3.50
CA GLU A 139 2.10 -2.32 4.89
C GLU A 139 2.05 -0.98 5.61
N LEU A 140 2.52 0.09 4.96
CA LEU A 140 2.54 1.43 5.53
C LEU A 140 1.13 2.05 5.65
N PHE A 141 0.25 1.85 4.66
CA PHE A 141 -1.14 2.28 4.75
C PHE A 141 -1.88 1.57 5.89
N ARG A 142 -1.61 0.28 6.12
CA ARG A 142 -2.13 -0.44 7.29
C ARG A 142 -1.66 0.20 8.59
N LYS A 143 -0.39 0.58 8.70
CA LYS A 143 0.12 1.34 9.87
C LYS A 143 -0.65 2.65 10.07
N VAL A 144 -0.92 3.43 9.01
CA VAL A 144 -1.75 4.66 9.08
C VAL A 144 -3.16 4.34 9.59
N SER A 145 -3.79 3.28 9.05
CA SER A 145 -5.15 2.89 9.43
C SER A 145 -5.30 2.45 10.90
N GLY A 146 -4.18 2.11 11.55
CA GLY A 146 -4.10 1.80 12.97
C GLY A 146 -4.24 3.01 13.90
N TYR A 147 -4.26 4.23 13.35
CA TYR A 147 -4.52 5.47 14.09
C TYR A 147 -5.93 5.97 13.77
N PRO A 148 -6.96 5.67 14.60
CA PRO A 148 -8.35 5.99 14.26
C PRO A 148 -8.65 7.49 14.16
N GLN A 149 -7.83 8.33 14.81
CA GLN A 149 -7.96 9.78 14.81
C GLN A 149 -7.30 10.45 13.59
N SER A 150 -6.66 9.68 12.71
CA SER A 150 -6.02 10.24 11.52
C SER A 150 -7.07 10.71 10.51
N PRO A 151 -6.89 11.88 9.88
CA PRO A 151 -7.75 12.29 8.76
C PRO A 151 -7.60 11.36 7.54
N TYR A 152 -6.54 10.56 7.49
CA TYR A 152 -6.24 9.67 6.37
C TYR A 152 -6.76 8.25 6.57
N THR A 153 -7.33 7.89 7.73
CA THR A 153 -7.66 6.49 8.06
C THR A 153 -8.54 5.80 7.02
N ALA A 154 -9.58 6.49 6.56
CA ALA A 154 -10.49 5.95 5.55
C ALA A 154 -9.78 5.74 4.19
N GLU A 155 -9.04 6.75 3.72
CA GLU A 155 -8.29 6.65 2.45
C GLU A 155 -7.19 5.59 2.55
N ALA A 156 -6.48 5.50 3.69
CA ALA A 156 -5.44 4.52 3.93
C ALA A 156 -5.98 3.08 3.87
N ARG A 157 -7.17 2.81 4.40
CA ARG A 157 -7.79 1.47 4.26
C ARG A 157 -8.04 1.10 2.81
N VAL A 158 -8.68 2.00 2.06
CA VAL A 158 -8.94 1.80 0.62
C VAL A 158 -7.62 1.60 -0.15
N LEU A 159 -6.60 2.41 0.15
CA LEU A 159 -5.31 2.31 -0.50
C LEU A 159 -4.54 1.04 -0.09
N ALA A 160 -4.68 0.55 1.14
CA ALA A 160 -4.13 -0.73 1.58
C ALA A 160 -4.78 -1.89 0.82
N ASP A 161 -6.11 -1.93 0.76
CA ASP A 161 -6.85 -2.97 0.03
C ASP A 161 -6.48 -2.96 -1.45
N SER A 162 -6.41 -1.76 -2.05
CA SER A 162 -5.97 -1.61 -3.44
C SER A 162 -4.52 -2.06 -3.62
N SER A 163 -3.64 -1.77 -2.66
CA SER A 163 -2.22 -2.14 -2.70
C SER A 163 -2.05 -3.66 -2.71
N ASP A 164 -2.85 -4.41 -1.96
CA ASP A 164 -2.82 -5.87 -1.99
C ASP A 164 -3.27 -6.41 -3.37
N ILE A 165 -4.33 -5.84 -3.94
CA ILE A 165 -4.80 -6.15 -5.30
C ILE A 165 -3.69 -5.88 -6.33
N TYR A 166 -3.05 -4.70 -6.26
CA TYR A 166 -2.02 -4.31 -7.22
C TYR A 166 -0.71 -5.09 -7.02
N ALA A 167 -0.30 -5.39 -5.80
CA ALA A 167 0.86 -6.24 -5.53
C ALA A 167 0.66 -7.63 -6.14
N LYS A 168 -0.52 -8.23 -5.92
CA LYS A 168 -0.93 -9.50 -6.55
C LYS A 168 -0.99 -9.37 -8.07
N SER A 169 -1.42 -8.23 -8.60
CA SER A 169 -1.48 -8.01 -10.04
C SER A 169 -0.12 -8.08 -10.74
N LEU A 170 0.94 -7.57 -10.10
CA LEU A 170 2.27 -7.55 -10.66
C LEU A 170 2.90 -8.94 -10.75
N THR A 171 2.50 -9.87 -9.85
CA THR A 171 3.09 -11.20 -9.76
C THR A 171 2.22 -12.27 -10.42
N GLU A 172 0.90 -12.18 -10.27
CA GLU A 172 -0.05 -13.20 -10.72
C GLU A 172 -0.83 -12.78 -11.97
N GLY A 173 -0.78 -11.49 -12.34
CA GLY A 173 -1.29 -11.03 -13.61
C GLY A 173 -2.80 -10.79 -13.65
N PHE A 174 -3.24 -9.88 -12.79
CA PHE A 174 -4.62 -9.40 -12.65
C PHE A 174 -4.95 -8.27 -13.64
N ILE A 175 -6.24 -8.07 -13.89
CA ILE A 175 -6.81 -7.05 -14.78
C ILE A 175 -7.11 -5.79 -13.95
N ALA A 176 -6.43 -4.67 -14.20
CA ALA A 176 -6.74 -3.43 -13.48
C ALA A 176 -8.15 -2.92 -13.88
N PRO A 177 -9.08 -2.69 -12.93
CA PRO A 177 -10.45 -2.28 -13.24
C PRO A 177 -10.52 -0.82 -13.74
N ASP A 178 -9.54 0.02 -13.37
CA ASP A 178 -9.43 1.41 -13.76
C ASP A 178 -7.99 1.75 -14.20
N VAL A 179 -7.85 2.34 -15.39
CA VAL A 179 -6.55 2.68 -16.00
C VAL A 179 -6.52 4.15 -16.41
N GLU A 180 -5.33 4.75 -16.42
CA GLU A 180 -5.14 6.13 -16.88
C GLU A 180 -5.21 6.21 -18.40
N VAL A 181 -4.60 5.24 -19.08
CA VAL A 181 -4.66 5.08 -20.53
C VAL A 181 -5.10 3.64 -20.82
N PRO A 182 -6.24 3.42 -21.51
CA PRO A 182 -6.65 2.09 -21.91
C PRO A 182 -5.71 1.52 -22.96
N ALA A 183 -5.66 0.20 -23.09
CA ALA A 183 -4.86 -0.43 -24.14
C ALA A 183 -5.41 -0.06 -25.52
N THR A 184 -4.54 0.40 -26.40
CA THR A 184 -4.88 0.82 -27.78
C THR A 184 -4.11 -0.01 -28.78
N TYR A 185 -4.71 -0.37 -29.91
CA TYR A 185 -3.95 -1.02 -30.97
C TYR A 185 -2.98 -0.03 -31.61
N ALA A 186 -1.72 -0.43 -31.85
CA ALA A 186 -0.65 0.50 -32.23
C ALA A 186 -0.95 1.28 -33.53
N SER A 187 -1.68 0.68 -34.46
CA SER A 187 -2.13 1.30 -35.72
C SER A 187 -3.59 1.79 -35.69
N GLY A 188 -4.15 1.91 -34.49
CA GLY A 188 -5.53 2.34 -34.25
C GLY A 188 -6.57 1.40 -34.85
N LEU A 189 -7.82 1.88 -34.93
CA LEU A 189 -8.94 1.11 -35.47
C LEU A 189 -8.71 0.67 -36.93
N LYS A 190 -8.09 1.53 -37.76
CA LYS A 190 -7.75 1.19 -39.15
C LYS A 190 -6.81 -0.01 -39.23
N GLY A 191 -5.82 -0.06 -38.34
CA GLY A 191 -4.92 -1.20 -38.22
C GLY A 191 -5.62 -2.51 -37.87
N ILE A 192 -6.55 -2.46 -36.91
CA ILE A 192 -7.39 -3.61 -36.56
C ILE A 192 -8.19 -4.06 -37.78
N SER A 193 -8.86 -3.13 -38.46
CA SER A 193 -9.64 -3.42 -39.67
C SER A 193 -8.79 -4.09 -40.76
N ASN A 194 -7.56 -3.62 -40.98
CA ASN A 194 -6.65 -4.22 -41.96
C ASN A 194 -6.23 -5.63 -41.58
N VAL A 195 -5.92 -5.88 -40.30
CA VAL A 195 -5.59 -7.24 -39.82
C VAL A 195 -6.77 -8.17 -40.03
N ILE A 196 -7.99 -7.73 -39.69
CA ILE A 196 -9.20 -8.52 -39.90
C ILE A 196 -9.40 -8.78 -41.40
N ALA A 197 -9.43 -7.76 -42.23
CA ALA A 197 -9.70 -7.89 -43.67
C ALA A 197 -8.69 -8.81 -44.37
N ASN A 198 -7.40 -8.71 -44.02
CA ASN A 198 -6.34 -9.50 -44.66
C ASN A 198 -6.25 -10.94 -44.15
N ASN A 199 -6.82 -11.26 -42.99
CA ASN A 199 -6.66 -12.58 -42.36
C ASN A 199 -7.98 -13.33 -42.17
N MET A 200 -9.13 -12.68 -42.30
CA MET A 200 -10.44 -13.29 -42.07
C MET A 200 -10.71 -14.37 -43.11
N LYS A 201 -11.07 -15.55 -42.61
CA LYS A 201 -11.57 -16.66 -43.41
C LYS A 201 -13.03 -16.89 -43.06
N TYR A 202 -13.92 -16.57 -43.99
CA TYR A 202 -15.35 -16.81 -43.77
C TYR A 202 -15.59 -18.32 -43.69
N PRO A 203 -16.17 -18.85 -42.59
CA PRO A 203 -16.36 -20.29 -42.46
C PRO A 203 -17.33 -20.86 -43.51
N ASP A 204 -16.98 -21.99 -44.13
CA ASP A 204 -17.79 -22.63 -45.17
C ASP A 204 -19.22 -22.96 -44.72
N LYS A 205 -19.36 -23.39 -43.46
CA LYS A 205 -20.66 -23.68 -42.87
C LYS A 205 -21.51 -22.41 -42.78
N ALA A 206 -20.96 -21.33 -42.22
CA ALA A 206 -21.63 -20.04 -42.14
C ALA A 206 -22.02 -19.50 -43.54
N ALA A 207 -21.17 -19.68 -44.55
CA ALA A 207 -21.47 -19.27 -45.92
C ALA A 207 -22.63 -20.07 -46.54
N LYS A 208 -22.62 -21.40 -46.41
CA LYS A 208 -23.69 -22.29 -46.91
C LYS A 208 -25.03 -22.02 -46.23
N GLU A 209 -25.00 -21.79 -44.92
CA GLU A 209 -26.19 -21.55 -44.09
C GLU A 209 -26.62 -20.07 -44.07
N LYS A 210 -25.93 -19.19 -44.82
CA LYS A 210 -26.18 -17.74 -44.86
C LYS A 210 -26.18 -17.08 -43.47
N ILE A 211 -25.39 -17.61 -42.54
CA ILE A 211 -25.22 -17.03 -41.19
C ILE A 211 -24.44 -15.73 -41.35
N SER A 212 -24.85 -14.66 -40.66
CA SER A 212 -24.14 -13.38 -40.64
C SER A 212 -24.46 -12.65 -39.34
N GLY A 213 -23.59 -11.74 -38.92
CA GLY A 213 -23.78 -10.99 -37.69
C GLY A 213 -22.47 -10.58 -37.02
N LYS A 214 -22.57 -10.18 -35.75
CA LYS A 214 -21.44 -9.66 -34.98
C LYS A 214 -21.14 -10.57 -33.79
N VAL A 215 -19.90 -11.08 -33.74
CA VAL A 215 -19.36 -11.85 -32.62
C VAL A 215 -18.65 -10.90 -31.66
N TRP A 216 -19.04 -10.89 -30.39
CA TRP A 216 -18.40 -10.11 -29.33
C TRP A 216 -17.48 -11.00 -28.50
N LEU A 217 -16.24 -10.54 -28.29
CA LEU A 217 -15.21 -11.26 -27.55
C LEU A 217 -14.67 -10.42 -26.40
N GLY A 218 -14.39 -11.08 -25.28
CA GLY A 218 -13.60 -10.55 -24.18
C GLY A 218 -12.21 -11.19 -24.17
N PHE A 219 -11.17 -10.40 -23.92
CA PHE A 219 -9.79 -10.90 -23.85
C PHE A 219 -8.92 -9.98 -23.01
N ILE A 220 -7.77 -10.49 -22.58
CA ILE A 220 -6.79 -9.75 -21.78
C ILE A 220 -5.58 -9.43 -22.64
N ILE A 221 -5.20 -8.16 -22.65
CA ILE A 221 -3.94 -7.66 -23.19
C ILE A 221 -2.96 -7.58 -22.03
N ASN A 222 -1.77 -8.18 -22.16
CA ASN A 222 -0.74 -8.16 -21.14
C ASN A 222 0.07 -6.85 -21.15
N GLU A 223 0.99 -6.74 -20.19
CA GLU A 223 1.87 -5.58 -19.99
C GLU A 223 2.85 -5.37 -21.16
N LYS A 224 3.03 -6.38 -22.02
CA LYS A 224 3.85 -6.32 -23.24
C LYS A 224 3.04 -5.98 -24.49
N GLY A 225 1.75 -5.66 -24.35
CA GLY A 225 0.90 -5.33 -25.48
C GLY A 225 0.47 -6.54 -26.33
N LYS A 226 0.55 -7.75 -25.77
CA LYS A 226 0.15 -8.99 -26.45
C LYS A 226 -1.15 -9.53 -25.86
N VAL A 227 -1.99 -10.11 -26.70
CA VAL A 227 -3.17 -10.84 -26.23
C VAL A 227 -2.71 -12.12 -25.53
N ILE A 228 -3.26 -12.42 -24.35
CA ILE A 228 -3.07 -13.72 -23.68
C ILE A 228 -4.01 -14.73 -24.35
N PRO A 229 -3.52 -15.72 -25.12
CA PRO A 229 -4.38 -16.60 -25.94
C PRO A 229 -5.42 -17.37 -25.13
N GLU A 230 -5.05 -17.77 -23.91
CA GLU A 230 -5.89 -18.53 -22.98
C GLU A 230 -6.97 -17.66 -22.33
N SER A 231 -6.93 -16.33 -22.50
CA SER A 231 -7.92 -15.38 -21.95
C SER A 231 -9.07 -15.07 -22.90
N VAL A 232 -8.94 -15.39 -24.20
CA VAL A 232 -9.93 -15.03 -25.21
C VAL A 232 -11.20 -15.86 -25.00
N ARG A 233 -12.35 -15.18 -24.86
CA ARG A 233 -13.66 -15.80 -24.65
C ARG A 233 -14.70 -15.13 -25.55
N VAL A 234 -15.66 -15.92 -26.03
CA VAL A 234 -16.84 -15.41 -26.73
C VAL A 234 -17.83 -14.94 -25.67
N ILE A 235 -18.23 -13.67 -25.73
CA ILE A 235 -19.28 -13.08 -24.88
C ILE A 235 -20.64 -13.29 -25.56
N LYS A 236 -20.70 -13.07 -26.87
CA LYS A 236 -21.90 -13.27 -27.69
C LYS A 236 -21.50 -13.76 -29.07
N GLY A 237 -21.88 -14.99 -29.40
CA GLY A 237 -21.57 -15.64 -30.68
C GLY A 237 -22.70 -15.58 -31.70
N ILE A 238 -22.40 -16.02 -32.92
CA ILE A 238 -23.37 -16.23 -34.00
C ILE A 238 -23.36 -17.67 -34.55
N GLY A 239 -22.40 -18.51 -34.12
CA GLY A 239 -22.29 -19.89 -34.55
C GLY A 239 -21.73 -20.07 -35.98
N GLY A 240 -21.92 -21.25 -36.56
CA GLY A 240 -21.48 -21.55 -37.94
C GLY A 240 -19.96 -21.60 -38.16
N GLY A 241 -19.16 -21.60 -37.09
CA GLY A 241 -17.69 -21.48 -37.14
C GLY A 241 -17.16 -20.05 -37.04
N CYS A 242 -18.04 -19.04 -36.99
CA CYS A 242 -17.63 -17.64 -36.92
C CYS A 242 -17.03 -17.27 -35.55
N ASP A 243 -17.45 -17.97 -34.50
CA ASP A 243 -17.01 -17.72 -33.13
C ASP A 243 -15.53 -18.11 -32.96
N GLU A 244 -15.16 -19.29 -33.45
CA GLU A 244 -13.78 -19.80 -33.45
C GLU A 244 -12.87 -18.96 -34.33
N GLU A 245 -13.36 -18.55 -35.51
CA GLU A 245 -12.61 -17.67 -36.40
C GLU A 245 -12.38 -16.29 -35.79
N ALA A 246 -13.38 -15.73 -35.12
CA ALA A 246 -13.25 -14.46 -34.43
C ALA A 246 -12.23 -14.56 -33.28
N MET A 247 -12.23 -15.65 -32.52
CA MET A 247 -11.21 -15.93 -31.49
C MET A 247 -9.81 -16.02 -32.10
N ARG A 248 -9.66 -16.69 -33.26
CA ARG A 248 -8.38 -16.79 -33.97
C ARG A 248 -7.87 -15.42 -34.39
N LEU A 249 -8.72 -14.57 -34.96
CA LEU A 249 -8.36 -13.21 -35.39
C LEU A 249 -7.88 -12.34 -34.21
N ILE A 250 -8.57 -12.38 -33.06
CA ILE A 250 -8.12 -11.66 -31.85
C ILE A 250 -6.73 -12.14 -31.40
N LYS A 251 -6.46 -13.45 -31.43
CA LYS A 251 -5.15 -14.01 -31.06
C LYS A 251 -4.01 -13.59 -32.00
N LEU A 252 -4.32 -13.21 -33.24
CA LEU A 252 -3.33 -12.66 -34.18
C LEU A 252 -2.97 -11.20 -33.89
N MET A 253 -3.80 -10.46 -33.16
CA MET A 253 -3.60 -9.05 -32.85
C MET A 253 -2.61 -8.89 -31.70
N ASN A 254 -1.31 -8.98 -31.98
CA ASN A 254 -0.25 -8.88 -30.96
C ASN A 254 0.45 -7.51 -30.88
N ASN A 255 -0.05 -6.51 -31.61
CA ASN A 255 0.52 -5.17 -31.67
C ASN A 255 -0.35 -4.15 -30.89
N TRP A 256 -0.63 -4.43 -29.63
CA TRP A 256 -1.26 -3.45 -28.74
C TRP A 256 -0.21 -2.60 -28.04
N THR A 257 -0.51 -1.34 -27.84
CA THR A 257 0.06 -0.54 -26.77
C THR A 257 -0.64 -0.95 -25.48
N PRO A 258 0.09 -1.41 -24.44
CA PRO A 258 -0.52 -1.84 -23.18
C PRO A 258 -1.25 -0.68 -22.50
N ALA A 259 -2.22 -1.01 -21.63
CA ALA A 259 -2.84 0.00 -20.80
C ALA A 259 -1.82 0.52 -19.78
N ILE A 260 -1.93 1.81 -19.43
CA ILE A 260 -1.06 2.47 -18.47
C ILE A 260 -1.84 2.78 -17.21
N LYS A 261 -1.25 2.41 -16.07
CA LYS A 261 -1.69 2.81 -14.74
C LYS A 261 -0.46 3.26 -13.96
N TRP A 262 -0.49 4.49 -13.45
CA TRP A 262 0.63 5.13 -12.77
C TRP A 262 1.94 5.07 -13.54
N GLY A 263 1.85 5.31 -14.86
CA GLY A 263 3.00 5.28 -15.75
C GLY A 263 3.62 3.90 -16.00
N LYS A 264 3.08 2.80 -15.46
CA LYS A 264 3.51 1.43 -15.81
C LYS A 264 2.48 0.69 -16.66
N PRO A 265 2.94 -0.19 -17.57
CA PRO A 265 2.05 -1.06 -18.32
C PRO A 265 1.40 -2.10 -17.41
N VAL A 266 0.08 -2.27 -17.52
CA VAL A 266 -0.72 -3.24 -16.75
C VAL A 266 -1.56 -4.11 -17.68
N ARG A 267 -2.02 -5.27 -17.20
CA ARG A 267 -2.98 -6.06 -17.96
C ARG A 267 -4.33 -5.36 -18.01
N PHE A 268 -4.96 -5.46 -19.17
CA PHE A 268 -6.20 -4.77 -19.46
C PHE A 268 -7.19 -5.72 -20.15
N GLN A 269 -8.38 -5.83 -19.57
CA GLN A 269 -9.47 -6.56 -20.19
C GLN A 269 -10.16 -5.67 -21.20
N ASN A 270 -10.22 -6.15 -22.43
CA ASN A 270 -10.86 -5.45 -23.53
C ASN A 270 -12.00 -6.28 -24.08
N THR A 271 -12.98 -5.59 -24.69
CA THR A 271 -14.08 -6.21 -25.42
C THR A 271 -14.09 -5.68 -26.84
N PHE A 272 -14.09 -6.58 -27.81
CA PHE A 272 -14.10 -6.21 -29.23
C PHE A 272 -15.11 -7.04 -30.00
N GLY A 273 -15.75 -6.44 -31.00
CA GLY A 273 -16.75 -7.10 -31.82
C GLY A 273 -16.32 -7.20 -33.28
N ILE A 274 -16.32 -8.41 -33.84
CA ILE A 274 -15.99 -8.69 -35.24
C ILE A 274 -17.27 -8.98 -36.02
N THR A 275 -17.46 -8.31 -37.15
CA THR A 275 -18.64 -8.48 -38.00
C THR A 275 -18.32 -9.43 -39.14
N PHE A 276 -19.18 -10.43 -39.34
CA PHE A 276 -19.20 -11.33 -40.47
C PHE A 276 -20.39 -10.97 -41.35
N SER A 277 -20.11 -10.57 -42.59
CA SER A 277 -21.14 -10.26 -43.59
C SER A 277 -20.79 -10.96 -44.89
N LEU A 278 -21.78 -11.62 -45.48
CA LEU A 278 -21.73 -11.99 -46.89
C LEU A 278 -21.95 -10.71 -47.68
N GLY A 279 -21.00 -10.34 -48.55
CA GLY A 279 -21.14 -9.16 -49.41
C GLY A 279 -22.46 -9.25 -50.19
N LYS A 280 -23.08 -8.10 -50.46
CA LYS A 280 -24.18 -8.07 -51.43
C LYS A 280 -23.59 -8.37 -52.81
N GLU A 281 -24.12 -9.39 -53.48
CA GLU A 281 -24.00 -9.51 -54.95
C GLU A 281 -24.59 -8.27 -55.62
#